data_AF-A0AAV6YPI5-F1
#
_entry.id   AF-A0AAV6YPI5-F1
#
_cell.length_a   1.000
_cell.length_b   1.000
_cell.length_c   1.000
_cell.angle_alpha   90.00
_cell.angle_beta   90.00
_cell.angle_gamma   90.00
#
_symmetry.space_group_name_H-M   'P 1'
#
loop_
_entity.id
_entity.type
_entity.pdbx_description
1 polymer ?
#
loop_
_entity_poly.entity_id
_entity_poly.type
_entity_poly.pdbx_seq_one_letter_code
_entity_poly.pdbx_strand_id
1 'polypeptide(L)'
;MWKSSLGRYVSVNISDVDLVESVLRQEGKYPVRLDMEIWKMYRRLRDLGLGPFTEAGQRWHSLRSVLNKRMLKPKEAVLYTEVINEVVTDFLDMLDDMRKASPSGVMVNDLSNALYRFSFEGISYILFETRIGCLQKDIPPETKKFIQSVGDMLKYTMHVTILPSWTKNILPYWKKYVQSWDIMFEFGE
;
A
#
# COMPACT_ATOMS: atom_id res chain seq x y z
N MET A 1 20.59 -1.10 21.39
CA MET A 1 21.10 -0.80 20.04
C MET A 1 22.00 -1.93 19.58
N TRP A 2 21.87 -2.41 18.34
CA TRP A 2 22.79 -3.41 17.77
C TRP A 2 22.95 -3.22 16.25
N LYS A 3 24.03 -3.73 15.69
CA LYS A 3 24.30 -3.70 14.25
C LYS A 3 23.91 -5.04 13.61
N SER A 4 23.23 -5.00 12.47
CA SER A 4 22.91 -6.17 11.66
C SER A 4 23.37 -5.95 10.21
N SER A 5 23.78 -7.02 9.55
CA SER A 5 24.16 -6.98 8.13
C SER A 5 23.31 -7.98 7.34
N LEU A 6 22.74 -7.53 6.23
CA LEU A 6 22.02 -8.37 5.26
C LEU A 6 22.54 -8.09 3.86
N GLY A 7 23.34 -9.01 3.32
CA GLY A 7 24.06 -8.79 2.07
C GLY A 7 24.95 -7.55 2.15
N ARG A 8 24.74 -6.60 1.23
CA ARG A 8 25.47 -5.31 1.21
C ARG A 8 24.91 -4.26 2.18
N TYR A 9 23.77 -4.52 2.81
CA TYR A 9 23.10 -3.55 3.68
C TYR A 9 23.57 -3.75 5.12
N VAL A 10 24.00 -2.65 5.74
CA VAL A 10 24.33 -2.59 7.16
C VAL A 10 23.32 -1.67 7.83
N SER A 11 22.67 -2.16 8.86
CA SER A 11 21.67 -1.42 9.63
C SER A 11 22.08 -1.35 11.10
N VAL A 12 21.82 -0.20 11.72
CA VAL A 12 21.85 -0.03 13.18
C VAL A 12 20.42 -0.05 13.66
N ASN A 13 20.08 -1.04 14.50
CA ASN A 13 18.76 -1.22 15.06
C ASN A 13 18.72 -0.59 16.45
N ILE A 14 17.70 0.22 16.69
CA ILE A 14 17.50 0.98 17.92
C ILE A 14 16.17 0.54 18.51
N SER A 15 16.16 0.21 19.80
CA SER A 15 14.97 -0.24 20.56
C SER A 15 14.71 0.61 21.81
N ASP A 16 15.47 1.68 21.97
CA ASP A 16 15.41 2.61 23.10
C ASP A 16 14.76 3.91 22.64
N VAL A 17 13.81 4.42 23.43
CA VAL A 17 12.96 5.55 23.02
C VAL A 17 13.76 6.85 22.95
N ASP A 18 14.67 7.08 23.89
CA ASP A 18 15.48 8.30 23.95
C ASP A 18 16.47 8.36 22.77
N LEU A 19 17.00 7.20 22.37
CA LEU A 19 17.81 7.08 21.17
C LEU A 19 17.01 7.29 19.87
N VAL A 20 15.77 6.79 19.78
CA VAL A 20 14.89 7.04 18.64
C VAL A 20 14.57 8.54 18.53
N GLU A 21 14.23 9.19 19.63
CA GLU A 21 14.02 10.63 19.68
C GLU A 21 15.26 11.39 19.20
N SER A 22 16.44 11.02 19.70
CA SER A 22 17.71 11.64 19.33
C SER A 22 17.98 11.55 17.83
N VAL A 23 17.67 10.41 17.20
CA VAL A 23 17.81 10.24 15.74
C VAL A 23 16.80 11.09 14.98
N LEU A 24 15.54 11.10 15.40
CA LEU A 24 14.48 11.88 14.73
C LEU A 24 14.72 13.39 14.84
N ARG A 25 15.27 13.88 15.95
CA ARG A 25 15.64 15.31 16.11
C ARG A 25 16.81 15.73 15.23
N GLN A 26 17.67 14.78 14.86
CA GLN A 26 18.80 15.01 13.95
C GLN A 26 18.41 14.83 12.48
N GLU A 27 17.14 14.53 12.19
CA GLU A 27 16.66 14.42 10.82
C GLU A 27 16.81 15.76 10.09
N GLY A 28 17.52 15.73 8.96
CA GLY A 28 17.67 16.91 8.11
C GLY A 28 16.40 17.24 7.33
N LYS A 29 16.43 18.35 6.58
CA LYS A 29 15.29 18.81 5.75
C LYS A 29 14.78 17.75 4.77
N TYR A 30 15.65 16.86 4.30
CA TYR A 30 15.33 15.78 3.37
C TYR A 30 15.67 14.43 4.00
N PRO A 31 14.74 13.80 4.74
CA PRO A 31 14.95 12.46 5.26
C PRO A 31 15.28 11.46 4.16
N VAL A 32 16.24 10.58 4.46
CA VAL A 32 16.64 9.48 3.58
C VAL A 32 16.11 8.18 4.17
N ARG A 33 15.38 7.43 3.35
CA ARG A 33 14.82 6.13 3.70
C ARG A 33 15.52 5.03 2.92
N LEU A 34 15.22 3.77 3.27
CA LEU A 34 15.61 2.61 2.48
C LEU A 34 15.18 2.78 1.02
N ASP A 35 16.12 2.46 0.13
CA ASP A 35 15.94 2.70 -1.29
C ASP A 35 14.99 1.68 -1.93
N MET A 36 13.87 2.17 -2.45
CA MET A 36 12.81 1.37 -3.08
C MET A 36 13.12 1.07 -4.55
N GLU A 37 14.34 0.58 -4.83
CA GLU A 37 14.86 0.45 -6.20
C GLU A 37 14.04 -0.47 -7.10
N ILE A 38 13.48 -1.55 -6.56
CA ILE A 38 12.63 -2.45 -7.36
C ILE A 38 11.38 -1.71 -7.87
N TRP A 39 10.76 -0.88 -7.02
CA TRP A 39 9.56 -0.12 -7.38
C TRP A 39 9.89 1.00 -8.38
N LYS A 40 11.03 1.68 -8.19
CA LYS A 40 11.55 2.65 -9.17
C LYS A 40 11.86 1.99 -10.51
N MET A 41 12.42 0.78 -10.50
CA MET A 41 12.75 0.04 -11.72
C MET A 41 11.50 -0.29 -12.54
N TYR A 42 10.42 -0.73 -11.91
CA TYR A 42 9.14 -0.92 -12.62
C TYR A 42 8.67 0.39 -13.27
N ARG A 43 8.67 1.49 -12.51
CA ARG A 43 8.26 2.80 -13.04
C ARG A 43 9.11 3.24 -14.24
N ARG A 44 10.44 3.08 -14.16
CA ARG A 44 11.34 3.36 -15.30
C ARG A 44 11.08 2.46 -16.51
N LEU A 45 10.72 1.19 -16.29
CA LEU A 45 10.40 0.24 -17.35
C LEU A 45 9.12 0.62 -18.13
N ARG A 46 8.19 1.33 -17.48
CA ARG A 46 6.90 1.76 -18.04
C ARG A 46 6.81 3.27 -18.29
N ASP A 47 7.93 3.98 -18.19
CA ASP A 47 8.00 5.45 -18.30
C ASP A 47 7.03 6.21 -17.37
N LEU A 48 6.81 5.67 -16.17
CA LEU A 48 5.92 6.24 -15.16
C LEU A 48 6.67 7.18 -14.22
N GLY A 49 5.99 8.27 -13.82
CA GLY A 49 6.50 9.19 -12.81
C GLY A 49 6.71 8.54 -11.44
N LEU A 50 7.77 8.95 -10.73
CA LEU A 50 8.02 8.51 -9.35
C LEU A 50 7.16 9.31 -8.36
N GLY A 51 6.63 8.61 -7.35
CA GLY A 51 5.81 9.21 -6.28
C GLY A 51 6.59 9.45 -4.98
N PRO A 52 5.93 10.01 -3.94
CA PRO A 52 6.55 10.34 -2.65
C PRO A 52 7.18 9.14 -1.92
N PHE A 53 6.75 7.92 -2.23
CA PHE A 53 7.34 6.71 -1.64
C PHE A 53 8.67 6.32 -2.32
N THR A 54 8.83 6.63 -3.61
CA THR A 54 10.02 6.27 -4.41
C THR A 54 10.96 7.44 -4.66
N GLU A 55 10.57 8.67 -4.38
CA GLU A 55 11.42 9.85 -4.48
C GLU A 55 12.22 10.11 -3.21
N ALA A 56 13.34 10.84 -3.35
CA ALA A 56 14.17 11.33 -2.24
C ALA A 56 14.60 12.79 -2.46
N GLY A 57 15.19 13.40 -1.43
CA GLY A 57 15.76 14.75 -1.53
C GLY A 57 14.72 15.85 -1.79
N GLN A 58 15.12 16.84 -2.58
CA GLN A 58 14.28 17.99 -2.91
C GLN A 58 13.01 17.61 -3.67
N ARG A 59 13.08 16.64 -4.59
CA ARG A 59 11.92 16.23 -5.41
C ARG A 59 10.86 15.57 -4.54
N TRP A 60 11.27 14.70 -3.62
CA TRP A 60 10.40 14.17 -2.57
C TRP A 60 9.76 15.28 -1.75
N HIS A 61 10.54 16.26 -1.27
CA HIS A 61 10.05 17.34 -0.43
C HIS A 61 8.99 18.18 -1.16
N SER A 62 9.21 18.49 -2.44
CA SER A 62 8.23 19.20 -3.27
C SER A 62 6.92 18.43 -3.40
N LEU A 63 6.97 17.14 -3.76
CA LEU A 63 5.78 16.29 -3.86
C LEU A 63 5.04 16.20 -2.53
N ARG A 64 5.78 15.95 -1.45
CA ARG A 64 5.22 15.82 -0.10
C ARG A 64 4.56 17.11 0.37
N SER A 65 5.17 18.26 0.08
CA SER A 65 4.64 19.58 0.46
C SER A 65 3.31 19.89 -0.23
N VAL A 66 3.10 19.41 -1.46
CA VAL A 66 1.82 19.57 -2.17
C VAL A 66 0.77 18.63 -1.59
N LEU A 67 1.08 17.33 -1.48
CA LEU A 67 0.12 16.32 -1.02
C LEU A 67 -0.31 16.52 0.44
N ASN A 68 0.61 16.93 1.32
CA ASN A 68 0.28 17.20 2.73
C ASN A 68 -0.82 18.25 2.88
N LYS A 69 -0.90 19.21 1.95
CA LYS A 69 -1.92 20.26 1.99
C LYS A 69 -3.33 19.74 1.74
N ARG A 70 -3.49 18.56 1.13
CA ARG A 70 -4.79 17.95 0.81
C ARG A 70 -5.12 16.75 1.70
N MET A 71 -4.10 15.97 2.10
CA MET A 71 -4.35 14.71 2.79
C MET A 71 -4.12 14.76 4.31
N LEU A 72 -3.20 15.60 4.80
CA LEU A 72 -2.77 15.53 6.22
C LEU A 72 -3.22 16.73 7.06
N LYS A 73 -3.74 17.79 6.44
CA LYS A 73 -4.31 18.90 7.20
C LYS A 73 -5.67 18.48 7.75
N PRO A 74 -5.93 18.63 9.06
CA PRO A 74 -7.20 18.22 9.66
C PRO A 74 -8.43 18.79 8.94
N LYS A 75 -8.37 20.05 8.51
CA LYS A 75 -9.45 20.71 7.76
C LYS A 75 -9.80 20.03 6.43
N GLU A 76 -8.83 19.43 5.77
CA GLU A 76 -9.04 18.74 4.49
C GLU A 76 -9.39 17.28 4.74
N ALA A 77 -8.79 16.65 5.75
CA ALA A 77 -9.09 15.27 6.12
C ALA A 77 -10.57 15.07 6.54
N VAL A 78 -11.18 16.07 7.19
CA VAL A 78 -12.60 16.07 7.57
C VAL A 78 -13.53 16.03 6.34
N LEU A 79 -13.08 16.50 5.17
CA LEU A 79 -13.88 16.43 3.94
C LEU A 79 -14.13 14.99 3.48
N TYR A 80 -13.29 14.04 3.91
CA TYR A 80 -13.46 12.62 3.59
C TYR A 80 -14.41 11.89 4.56
N THR A 81 -14.95 12.58 5.59
CA THR A 81 -15.78 11.93 6.62
C THR A 81 -17.06 11.34 6.05
N GLU A 82 -17.75 12.03 5.14
CA GLU A 82 -18.99 11.52 4.52
C GLU A 82 -18.71 10.25 3.70
N VAL A 83 -17.71 10.32 2.82
CA VAL A 83 -17.18 9.20 2.03
C VAL A 83 -16.83 7.98 2.90
N ILE A 84 -16.10 8.21 4.00
CA ILE A 84 -15.72 7.12 4.91
C ILE A 84 -16.94 6.55 5.64
N ASN A 85 -17.87 7.39 6.08
CA ASN A 85 -19.07 6.94 6.78
C ASN A 85 -19.94 6.05 5.90
N GLU A 86 -20.11 6.38 4.61
CA GLU A 86 -20.80 5.50 3.65
C GLU A 86 -20.15 4.11 3.57
N VAL A 87 -18.83 4.07 3.45
CA VAL A 87 -18.07 2.80 3.38
C VAL A 87 -18.16 2.02 4.69
N VAL A 88 -18.17 2.70 5.83
CA VAL A 88 -18.36 2.07 7.15
C VAL A 88 -19.76 1.47 7.27
N THR A 89 -20.80 2.18 6.83
CA THR A 89 -22.18 1.66 6.84
C THR A 89 -22.28 0.38 6.00
N ASP A 90 -21.79 0.40 4.75
CA ASP A 90 -21.80 -0.77 3.88
C ASP A 90 -20.97 -1.93 4.44
N PHE A 91 -19.88 -1.62 5.14
CA PHE A 91 -19.05 -2.62 5.80
C PHE A 91 -19.76 -3.30 6.97
N LEU A 92 -20.50 -2.54 7.79
CA LEU A 92 -21.28 -3.07 8.89
C LEU A 92 -22.40 -3.99 8.39
N ASP A 93 -23.09 -3.61 7.30
CA ASP A 93 -24.11 -4.44 6.68
C ASP A 93 -23.53 -5.75 6.13
N MET A 94 -22.37 -5.67 5.46
CA MET A 94 -21.65 -6.85 4.99
C MET A 94 -21.23 -7.78 6.16
N LEU A 95 -20.73 -7.22 7.27
CA LEU A 95 -20.36 -8.01 8.45
C LEU A 95 -21.56 -8.70 9.09
N ASP A 96 -22.71 -8.02 9.16
CA ASP A 96 -23.94 -8.62 9.71
C ASP A 96 -24.44 -9.76 8.82
N ASP A 97 -24.38 -9.61 7.50
CA ASP A 97 -24.69 -10.68 6.54
C ASP A 97 -23.73 -11.88 6.68
N MET A 98 -22.42 -11.63 6.80
CA MET A 98 -21.42 -12.68 7.02
C MET A 98 -21.66 -13.41 8.35
N ARG A 99 -22.01 -12.68 9.40
CA ARG A 99 -22.32 -13.23 10.73
C ARG A 99 -23.57 -14.11 10.68
N LYS A 100 -24.64 -13.65 10.02
CA LYS A 100 -25.89 -14.41 9.83
C LYS A 100 -25.70 -15.68 9.01
N ALA A 101 -24.81 -15.65 8.01
CA ALA A 101 -24.49 -16.81 7.18
C ALA A 101 -23.58 -17.84 7.89
N SER A 102 -22.96 -17.47 9.01
CA SER A 102 -22.10 -18.37 9.79
C SER A 102 -22.92 -19.47 10.46
N PRO A 103 -22.39 -20.72 10.57
CA PRO A 103 -23.09 -21.81 11.25
C PRO A 103 -23.52 -21.50 12.69
N SER A 104 -22.76 -20.64 13.38
CA SER A 104 -23.06 -20.23 14.75
C SER A 104 -23.98 -19.01 14.84
N GLY A 105 -24.20 -18.28 13.74
CA GLY A 105 -24.94 -17.01 13.70
C GLY A 105 -24.29 -15.85 14.48
N VAL A 106 -23.08 -16.05 15.01
CA VAL A 106 -22.41 -15.08 15.90
C VAL A 106 -20.99 -14.69 15.46
N MET A 107 -20.38 -15.43 14.54
CA MET A 107 -18.97 -15.23 14.15
C MET A 107 -18.81 -14.83 12.69
N VAL A 108 -17.87 -13.93 12.41
CA VAL A 108 -17.37 -13.63 11.07
C VAL A 108 -16.06 -14.41 10.88
N ASN A 109 -16.08 -15.45 10.03
CA ASN A 109 -14.97 -16.40 9.92
C ASN A 109 -13.72 -15.82 9.21
N ASP A 110 -13.89 -14.91 8.26
CA ASP A 110 -12.78 -14.28 7.51
C ASP A 110 -12.78 -12.75 7.69
N LEU A 111 -12.58 -12.31 8.93
CA LEU A 111 -12.54 -10.89 9.28
C LEU A 111 -11.36 -10.16 8.61
N SER A 112 -10.22 -10.83 8.43
CA SER A 112 -9.05 -10.25 7.78
C SER A 112 -9.37 -9.85 6.33
N ASN A 113 -9.99 -10.73 5.54
CA ASN A 113 -10.40 -10.39 4.19
C ASN A 113 -11.45 -9.26 4.17
N ALA A 114 -12.40 -9.29 5.10
CA ALA A 114 -13.40 -8.23 5.25
C ALA A 114 -12.73 -6.85 5.50
N LEU A 115 -11.74 -6.78 6.38
CA LEU A 115 -10.98 -5.56 6.67
C LEU A 115 -10.12 -5.09 5.49
N TYR A 116 -9.55 -6.02 4.71
CA TYR A 116 -8.87 -5.65 3.47
C TYR A 116 -9.83 -5.02 2.47
N ARG A 117 -11.01 -5.62 2.26
CA ARG A 117 -12.05 -5.09 1.36
C ARG A 117 -12.54 -3.71 1.81
N PHE A 118 -12.74 -3.52 3.11
CA PHE A 118 -13.07 -2.21 3.70
C PHE A 118 -11.99 -1.16 3.41
N SER A 119 -10.72 -1.52 3.66
CA SER A 119 -9.59 -0.61 3.43
C SER A 119 -9.47 -0.23 1.94
N PHE A 120 -9.66 -1.18 1.03
CA PHE A 120 -9.64 -0.93 -0.41
C PHE A 120 -10.81 -0.05 -0.86
N GLU A 121 -12.03 -0.33 -0.41
CA GLU A 121 -13.19 0.49 -0.78
C GLU A 121 -12.99 1.94 -0.30
N GLY A 122 -12.56 2.12 0.95
CA GLY A 122 -12.35 3.44 1.54
C GLY A 122 -11.29 4.26 0.82
N ILE A 123 -10.10 3.69 0.60
CA ILE A 123 -9.04 4.44 -0.07
C ILE A 123 -9.34 4.68 -1.54
N SER A 124 -9.96 3.72 -2.24
CA SER A 124 -10.32 3.87 -3.64
C SER A 124 -11.44 4.90 -3.84
N TYR A 125 -12.42 4.96 -2.94
CA TYR A 125 -13.45 5.99 -3.01
C TYR A 125 -12.87 7.40 -2.80
N ILE A 126 -11.89 7.54 -1.92
CA ILE A 126 -11.18 8.83 -1.75
C ILE A 126 -10.30 9.17 -2.97
N LEU A 127 -9.58 8.20 -3.52
CA LEU A 127 -8.59 8.46 -4.58
C LEU A 127 -9.20 8.59 -5.98
N PHE A 128 -10.21 7.79 -6.29
CA PHE A 128 -10.85 7.74 -7.62
C PHE A 128 -12.23 8.40 -7.62
N GLU A 129 -12.67 8.93 -6.48
CA GLU A 129 -14.02 9.50 -6.29
C GLU A 129 -15.13 8.53 -6.74
N THR A 130 -14.84 7.22 -6.71
CA THR A 130 -15.68 6.16 -7.27
C THR A 130 -15.69 4.92 -6.37
N ARG A 131 -16.87 4.32 -6.20
CA ARG A 131 -17.07 3.06 -5.49
C ARG A 131 -16.61 1.90 -6.37
N ILE A 132 -15.60 1.16 -5.93
CA ILE A 132 -15.07 0.01 -6.67
C ILE A 132 -15.83 -1.31 -6.36
N GLY A 133 -16.76 -1.27 -5.40
CA GLY A 133 -17.67 -2.38 -5.13
C GLY A 133 -17.04 -3.54 -4.38
N CYS A 134 -15.93 -3.32 -3.66
CA CYS A 134 -15.27 -4.35 -2.86
C CYS A 134 -16.20 -4.91 -1.79
N LEU A 135 -17.15 -4.14 -1.25
CA LEU A 135 -18.03 -4.56 -0.16
C LEU A 135 -19.32 -5.26 -0.63
N GLN A 136 -19.56 -5.31 -1.94
CA GLN A 136 -20.76 -5.95 -2.50
C GLN A 136 -20.70 -7.48 -2.38
N LYS A 137 -21.87 -8.13 -2.43
CA LYS A 137 -21.97 -9.61 -2.41
C LYS A 137 -21.30 -10.24 -3.63
N ASP A 138 -21.51 -9.67 -4.80
CA ASP A 138 -20.77 -10.02 -6.01
C ASP A 138 -19.80 -8.89 -6.38
N ILE A 139 -18.52 -9.10 -6.08
CA ILE A 139 -17.48 -8.10 -6.38
C ILE A 139 -17.20 -8.13 -7.89
N PRO A 140 -17.14 -6.97 -8.56
CA PRO A 140 -16.81 -6.89 -9.99
C PRO A 140 -15.52 -7.65 -10.33
N PRO A 141 -15.45 -8.36 -11.47
CA PRO A 141 -14.25 -9.11 -11.85
C PRO A 141 -12.98 -8.25 -11.90
N GLU A 142 -13.10 -7.01 -12.37
CA GLU A 142 -11.99 -6.05 -12.44
C GLU A 142 -11.48 -5.67 -11.04
N THR A 143 -12.39 -5.38 -10.11
CA THR A 143 -12.06 -5.11 -8.70
C THR A 143 -11.40 -6.33 -8.03
N LYS A 144 -11.91 -7.54 -8.25
CA LYS A 144 -11.27 -8.78 -7.78
C LYS A 144 -9.84 -8.89 -8.32
N LYS A 145 -9.65 -8.61 -9.61
CA LYS A 145 -8.34 -8.64 -10.28
C LYS A 145 -7.38 -7.58 -9.71
N PHE A 146 -7.88 -6.38 -9.43
CA PHE A 146 -7.13 -5.29 -8.80
C PHE A 146 -6.65 -5.66 -7.38
N ILE A 147 -7.55 -6.09 -6.50
CA ILE A 147 -7.21 -6.49 -5.12
C ILE A 147 -6.16 -7.60 -5.13
N GLN A 148 -6.37 -8.63 -5.97
CA GLN A 148 -5.43 -9.73 -6.11
C GLN A 148 -4.05 -9.24 -6.59
N SER A 149 -4.03 -8.31 -7.54
CA SER A 149 -2.79 -7.75 -8.09
C SER A 149 -2.01 -6.94 -7.05
N VAL A 150 -2.67 -6.22 -6.15
CA VAL A 150 -2.00 -5.53 -5.03
C VAL A 150 -1.33 -6.54 -4.08
N GLY A 151 -2.04 -7.62 -3.73
CA GLY A 151 -1.50 -8.69 -2.89
C GLY A 151 -0.32 -9.41 -3.54
N ASP A 152 -0.44 -9.75 -4.83
CA ASP A 152 0.63 -10.38 -5.60
C ASP A 152 1.83 -9.45 -5.78
N MET A 153 1.60 -8.16 -6.02
CA MET A 153 2.66 -7.15 -6.11
C MET A 153 3.48 -7.10 -4.81
N LEU A 154 2.83 -7.02 -3.64
CA LEU A 154 3.52 -7.02 -2.35
C LEU A 154 4.27 -8.33 -2.10
N LYS A 155 3.64 -9.47 -2.41
CA LYS A 155 4.27 -10.80 -2.29
C LYS A 155 5.51 -10.92 -3.16
N TYR A 156 5.40 -10.60 -4.45
CA TYR A 156 6.52 -10.75 -5.38
C TYR A 156 7.59 -9.67 -5.19
N THR A 157 7.27 -8.49 -4.64
CA THR A 157 8.26 -7.47 -4.23
C THR A 157 9.35 -8.09 -3.35
N MET A 158 8.97 -8.90 -2.35
CA MET A 158 9.93 -9.54 -1.45
C MET A 158 10.87 -10.49 -2.24
N HIS A 159 10.31 -11.30 -3.13
CA HIS A 159 11.08 -12.25 -3.93
C HIS A 159 12.08 -11.52 -4.85
N VAL A 160 11.62 -10.51 -5.60
CA VAL A 160 12.47 -9.79 -6.56
C VAL A 160 13.49 -8.86 -5.89
N THR A 161 13.28 -8.50 -4.62
CA THR A 161 14.22 -7.69 -3.84
C THR A 161 15.38 -8.54 -3.32
N ILE A 162 15.12 -9.78 -2.91
CA ILE A 162 16.11 -10.67 -2.31
C ILE A 162 16.89 -11.45 -3.37
N LEU A 163 16.23 -11.86 -4.45
CA LEU A 163 16.87 -12.70 -5.47
C LEU A 163 17.88 -11.91 -6.33
N PRO A 164 19.02 -12.51 -6.69
CA PRO A 164 20.00 -11.88 -7.58
C PRO A 164 19.40 -11.51 -8.95
N SER A 165 19.87 -10.42 -9.56
CA SER A 165 19.28 -9.91 -10.81
C SER A 165 19.33 -10.90 -11.98
N TRP A 166 20.29 -11.83 -12.01
CA TRP A 166 20.37 -12.86 -13.05
C TRP A 166 19.20 -13.84 -13.02
N THR A 167 18.49 -13.97 -11.88
CA THR A 167 17.34 -14.88 -11.78
C THR A 167 16.09 -14.35 -12.46
N LYS A 168 16.05 -13.05 -12.83
CA LYS A 168 14.84 -12.40 -13.39
C LYS A 168 14.33 -13.07 -14.68
N ASN A 169 15.23 -13.64 -15.47
CA ASN A 169 14.89 -14.31 -16.73
C ASN A 169 14.64 -15.82 -16.58
N ILE A 170 14.88 -16.38 -15.38
CA ILE A 170 14.79 -17.83 -15.11
C ILE A 170 13.58 -18.12 -14.22
N LEU A 171 13.39 -17.33 -13.17
CA LEU A 171 12.30 -17.52 -12.20
C LEU A 171 11.08 -16.68 -12.58
N PRO A 172 9.85 -17.15 -12.29
CA PRO A 172 8.63 -16.47 -12.71
C PRO A 172 8.34 -15.18 -11.94
N TYR A 173 9.03 -14.94 -10.81
CA TYR A 173 8.71 -13.85 -9.88
C TYR A 173 8.81 -12.46 -10.50
N TRP A 174 9.81 -12.23 -11.37
CA TRP A 174 9.95 -10.94 -12.04
C TRP A 174 8.78 -10.67 -13.00
N LYS A 175 8.42 -11.66 -13.83
CA LYS A 175 7.29 -11.55 -14.76
C LYS A 175 5.98 -11.32 -14.00
N LYS A 176 5.74 -12.08 -12.93
CA LYS A 176 4.53 -11.93 -12.10
C LYS A 176 4.49 -10.57 -11.39
N TYR A 177 5.62 -10.10 -10.86
CA TYR A 177 5.73 -8.77 -10.26
C TYR A 177 5.34 -7.66 -11.24
N VAL A 178 5.91 -7.68 -12.45
CA VAL A 178 5.60 -6.69 -13.49
C VAL A 178 4.13 -6.77 -13.91
N GLN A 179 3.61 -7.97 -14.13
CA GLN A 179 2.20 -8.17 -14.49
C GLN A 179 1.24 -7.65 -13.41
N SER A 180 1.53 -7.89 -12.12
CA SER A 180 0.71 -7.38 -11.02
C SER A 180 0.68 -5.85 -10.99
N TRP A 181 1.82 -5.20 -11.24
CA TRP A 181 1.82 -3.74 -11.36
C TRP A 181 1.08 -3.23 -12.58
N ASP A 182 1.24 -3.86 -13.74
CA ASP A 182 0.55 -3.47 -14.97
C ASP A 182 -0.97 -3.48 -14.74
N ILE A 183 -1.52 -4.54 -14.14
CA ILE A 183 -2.95 -4.62 -13.80
C ILE A 183 -3.37 -3.53 -12.80
N MET A 184 -2.52 -3.20 -11.82
CA MET A 184 -2.83 -2.15 -10.85
C MET A 184 -2.91 -0.77 -11.50
N PHE A 185 -2.03 -0.47 -12.45
CA PHE A 185 -2.03 0.81 -13.16
C PHE A 185 -3.15 0.88 -14.19
N GLU A 186 -3.41 -0.20 -14.95
CA GLU A 186 -4.55 -0.32 -15.87
C GLU A 186 -5.90 -0.04 -15.18
N PHE A 187 -6.03 -0.38 -13.89
CA PHE A 187 -7.26 -0.13 -13.14
C PHE A 187 -7.49 1.36 -12.80
N GLY A 188 -6.42 2.14 -12.72
CA GLY A 188 -6.47 3.56 -12.33
C GLY A 188 -6.44 4.55 -13.50
N GLU A 189 -6.34 4.06 -14.73
CA GLU A 189 -6.46 4.84 -15.98
C GLU A 189 -7.93 4.99 -16.39
#